data_AF-A0A845RR88-F1
#
_entry.id   AF-A0A845RR88-F1
#
_cell.length_a   1.000
_cell.length_b   1.000
_cell.length_c   1.000
_cell.angle_alpha   90.00
_cell.angle_beta   90.00
_cell.angle_gamma   90.00
#
_symmetry.space_group_name_H-M   'P 1'
#
loop_
_entity.id
_entity.type
_entity.pdbx_description
1 polymer ?
#
loop_
_entity_poly.entity_id
_entity_poly.type
_entity_poly.pdbx_seq_one_letter_code
_entity_poly.pdbx_strand_id
1 'polypeptide(L)'
;MSRLNLSRPAVGAQAVNIAQGALDFSIEYAWKRIQFGQKLADFEGIQIMIADMTIKIEAARALVYDAAFLLDTKVYERDKMSAIGLD
;
A
#
# COMPACT_ATOMS: atom_id res chain seq x y z
N MET A 1 -13.08 -5.87 20.33
CA MET A 1 -12.03 -5.24 19.49
C MET A 1 -10.99 -6.21 18.89
N SER A 2 -10.80 -7.45 19.38
CA SER A 2 -9.74 -8.37 18.89
C SER A 2 -9.84 -8.78 17.40
N ARG A 3 -11.02 -9.13 16.89
CA ARG A 3 -11.18 -9.67 15.52
C ARG A 3 -10.84 -8.70 14.38
N LEU A 4 -11.05 -7.40 14.58
CA LEU A 4 -10.76 -6.39 13.54
C LEU A 4 -9.26 -6.19 13.34
N ASN A 5 -8.46 -6.32 14.40
CA ASN A 5 -7.02 -6.17 14.29
C ASN A 5 -6.39 -7.30 13.48
N LEU A 6 -6.98 -8.50 13.53
CA LEU A 6 -6.56 -9.64 12.72
C LEU A 6 -6.96 -9.49 11.25
N SER A 7 -8.14 -8.92 10.97
CA SER A 7 -8.64 -8.84 9.58
C SER A 7 -8.15 -7.61 8.80
N ARG A 8 -7.85 -6.49 9.47
CA ARG A 8 -7.47 -5.23 8.80
C ARG A 8 -6.19 -5.33 7.96
N PRO A 9 -5.10 -5.99 8.41
CA PRO A 9 -3.92 -6.15 7.57
C PRO A 9 -4.20 -6.99 6.31
N ALA A 10 -5.07 -8.01 6.41
CA ALA A 10 -5.48 -8.81 5.25
C ALA A 10 -6.29 -7.99 4.23
N VAL A 11 -7.18 -7.10 4.70
CA VAL A 11 -7.90 -6.16 3.81
C VAL A 11 -6.93 -5.15 3.20
N GLY A 12 -5.99 -4.63 3.99
CA GLY A 12 -4.93 -3.73 3.50
C GLY A 12 -4.08 -4.37 2.40
N ALA A 13 -3.67 -5.63 2.58
CA ALA A 13 -2.92 -6.38 1.59
C ALA A 13 -3.69 -6.53 0.26
N GLN A 14 -5.00 -6.80 0.33
CA GLN A 14 -5.86 -6.85 -0.86
C GLN A 14 -5.91 -5.50 -1.57
N ALA A 15 -6.12 -4.41 -0.83
CA ALA A 15 -6.16 -3.07 -1.39
C ALA A 15 -4.83 -2.67 -2.05
N VAL A 16 -3.69 -3.00 -1.43
CA VAL A 16 -2.35 -2.76 -1.99
C VAL A 16 -2.15 -3.51 -3.31
N ASN A 17 -2.59 -4.77 -3.39
CA ASN A 17 -2.45 -5.56 -4.63
C ASN A 17 -3.34 -5.03 -5.77
N ILE A 18 -4.56 -4.60 -5.46
CA ILE A 18 -5.44 -3.95 -6.44
C ILE A 18 -4.81 -2.66 -6.94
N ALA A 19 -4.27 -1.84 -6.03
CA ALA A 19 -3.61 -0.59 -6.37
C ALA A 19 -2.35 -0.83 -7.24
N GLN A 20 -1.56 -1.88 -6.94
CA GLN A 20 -0.41 -2.26 -7.78
C GLN A 20 -0.86 -2.61 -9.21
N GLY A 21 -1.90 -3.43 -9.37
CA GLY A 21 -2.42 -3.77 -10.69
C GLY A 21 -2.92 -2.54 -11.46
N ALA A 22 -3.54 -1.58 -10.76
CA ALA A 22 -3.96 -0.31 -11.35
C ALA A 22 -2.75 0.55 -11.79
N LEU A 23 -1.67 0.59 -11.00
CA LEU A 23 -0.42 1.27 -11.35
C LEU A 23 0.23 0.63 -12.59
N ASP A 24 0.36 -0.70 -12.61
CA ASP A 24 0.96 -1.44 -13.72
C ASP A 24 0.21 -1.16 -15.04
N PHE A 25 -1.13 -1.26 -15.00
CA PHE A 25 -1.99 -0.92 -16.13
C PHE A 25 -1.83 0.55 -16.57
N SER A 26 -1.76 1.48 -15.60
CA SER A 26 -1.61 2.91 -15.88
C SER A 26 -0.28 3.22 -16.57
N ILE A 27 0.81 2.60 -16.10
CA ILE A 27 2.14 2.71 -16.72
C ILE A 27 2.09 2.16 -18.14
N GLU A 28 1.58 0.94 -18.33
CA GLU A 28 1.48 0.31 -19.64
C GLU A 28 0.68 1.19 -20.62
N TYR A 29 -0.46 1.71 -20.19
CA TYR A 29 -1.31 2.57 -21.02
C TYR A 29 -0.62 3.90 -21.35
N ALA A 30 0.10 4.51 -20.39
CA ALA A 30 0.83 5.74 -20.61
C ALA A 30 1.91 5.59 -21.71
N TRP A 31 2.55 4.42 -21.79
CA TRP A 31 3.54 4.11 -22.83
C TRP A 31 2.94 3.82 -24.21
N LYS A 32 1.71 3.28 -24.25
CA LYS A 32 1.02 2.91 -25.49
C LYS A 32 0.24 4.05 -26.13
N ARG A 33 -0.34 4.94 -25.32
CA ARG A 33 -1.23 6.00 -25.80
C ARG A 33 -0.43 7.20 -26.31
N ILE A 34 -0.71 7.61 -27.54
CA ILE A 34 -0.16 8.83 -28.17
C ILE A 34 -1.24 9.92 -28.21
N GLN A 35 -0.89 11.14 -27.77
CA GLN A 35 -1.73 12.32 -27.88
C GLN A 35 -0.89 13.59 -27.95
N PHE A 36 -1.37 14.60 -28.67
CA PHE A 36 -0.61 15.84 -28.94
C PHE A 36 0.81 15.56 -29.52
N GLY A 37 0.94 14.49 -30.30
CA GLY A 37 2.17 14.13 -31.00
C GLY A 37 3.22 13.35 -30.19
N GLN A 38 2.98 13.02 -28.92
CA GLN A 38 3.92 12.24 -28.09
C GLN A 38 3.19 11.22 -27.21
N LYS A 39 3.92 10.33 -26.52
CA LYS A 39 3.29 9.35 -25.63
C LYS A 39 2.78 10.07 -24.38
N LEU A 40 1.74 9.52 -23.75
CA LEU A 40 1.29 10.06 -22.45
C LEU A 40 2.40 10.00 -21.40
N ALA A 41 3.27 8.98 -21.46
CA ALA A 41 4.44 8.84 -20.59
C ALA A 41 5.47 9.97 -20.71
N ASP A 42 5.46 10.74 -21.80
CA ASP A 42 6.41 11.84 -22.03
C ASP A 42 5.97 13.15 -21.34
N PHE A 43 4.72 13.25 -20.87
CA PHE A 43 4.23 14.43 -20.17
C PHE A 43 4.58 14.37 -18.67
N GLU A 44 5.24 15.41 -18.17
CA GLU A 44 5.63 15.55 -16.76
C GLU A 44 4.45 15.37 -15.79
N GLY A 45 3.28 15.91 -16.12
CA GLY A 45 2.08 15.75 -15.28
C GLY A 45 1.68 14.28 -15.11
N ILE A 46 1.80 13.46 -16.16
CA ILE A 46 1.52 12.02 -16.07
C ILE A 46 2.60 11.30 -15.24
N GLN A 47 3.87 11.68 -15.42
CA GLN A 47 4.98 11.14 -14.65
C GLN A 47 4.83 11.42 -13.15
N ILE A 48 4.41 12.64 -12.77
CA ILE A 48 4.15 13.02 -11.38
C ILE A 48 3.03 12.16 -10.78
N MET A 49 1.93 11.96 -11.51
CA MET A 49 0.84 11.11 -11.03
C MET A 49 1.29 9.65 -10.82
N ILE A 50 2.06 9.09 -11.77
CA ILE A 50 2.60 7.73 -11.65
C ILE A 50 3.56 7.62 -10.47
N ALA A 51 4.44 8.60 -10.28
CA ALA A 51 5.38 8.64 -9.17
C ALA A 51 4.65 8.72 -7.82
N ASP A 52 3.64 9.58 -7.69
CA ASP A 52 2.83 9.71 -6.47
C ASP A 52 2.05 8.42 -6.15
N MET A 53 1.44 7.78 -7.16
CA MET A 53 0.81 6.46 -6.98
C MET A 53 1.81 5.41 -6.50
N THR A 54 3.00 5.36 -7.11
CA THR A 54 4.06 4.41 -6.74
C THR A 54 4.48 4.60 -5.28
N ILE A 55 4.74 5.84 -4.87
CA ILE A 55 5.13 6.17 -3.49
C ILE A 55 4.05 5.74 -2.50
N LYS A 56 2.78 6.06 -2.80
CA LYS A 56 1.65 5.72 -1.91
C LYS A 56 1.43 4.22 -1.78
N ILE A 57 1.58 3.48 -2.88
CA ILE A 57 1.43 2.01 -2.87
C ILE A 57 2.54 1.37 -2.03
N GLU A 58 3.79 1.78 -2.21
CA GLU A 58 4.91 1.23 -1.44
C GLU A 58 4.85 1.61 0.05
N ALA A 59 4.42 2.84 0.36
CA ALA A 59 4.15 3.24 1.74
C ALA A 59 3.04 2.39 2.37
N ALA A 60 1.94 2.17 1.66
CA ALA A 60 0.84 1.33 2.13
C ALA A 60 1.28 -0.13 2.31
N ARG A 61 2.10 -0.66 1.41
CA ARG A 61 2.69 -2.00 1.51
C ARG A 61 3.55 -2.14 2.75
N ALA A 62 4.41 -1.16 3.02
CA ALA A 62 5.25 -1.14 4.23
C ALA A 62 4.40 -1.16 5.51
N LEU A 63 3.34 -0.35 5.57
CA LEU A 63 2.42 -0.32 6.73
C LEU A 63 1.66 -1.65 6.92
N VAL A 64 1.27 -2.31 5.83
CA VAL A 64 0.63 -3.63 5.90
C VAL A 64 1.59 -4.68 6.45
N TYR A 65 2.85 -4.68 5.99
CA TYR A 65 3.86 -5.60 6.50
C TYR A 65 4.20 -5.34 7.96
N ASP A 66 4.33 -4.08 8.37
CA ASP A 66 4.55 -3.72 9.77
C ASP A 66 3.40 -4.22 10.67
N ALA A 67 2.15 -3.99 10.25
CA ALA A 67 0.99 -4.48 10.98
C ALA A 67 0.94 -6.02 11.05
N ALA A 68 1.28 -6.72 9.96
CA ALA A 68 1.37 -8.19 9.95
C ALA A 68 2.48 -8.69 10.89
N PHE A 69 3.65 -8.04 10.86
CA PHE A 69 4.77 -8.39 11.74
C PHE A 69 4.42 -8.23 13.23
N LEU A 70 3.74 -7.14 13.60
CA LEU A 70 3.27 -6.92 14.98
C LEU A 70 2.25 -7.96 15.45
N LEU A 71 1.45 -8.51 14.54
CA LEU A 71 0.54 -9.62 14.84
C LEU A 71 1.28 -10.94 15.02
N ASP A 72 2.20 -11.27 14.10
CA ASP A 72 2.97 -12.52 14.13
C ASP A 72 3.85 -12.63 15.37
N THR A 73 4.45 -11.52 15.79
CA THR A 73 5.31 -11.46 16.97
C THR A 73 4.56 -11.41 18.30
N LYS A 74 3.22 -11.39 18.28
CA LYS A 74 2.34 -11.15 19.45
C LYS A 74 2.69 -9.88 20.25
N VAL A 75 3.48 -8.97 19.68
CA VAL A 75 3.82 -7.69 20.32
C VAL A 75 2.54 -6.91 20.63
N TYR A 76 1.50 -7.05 19.79
CA TYR A 76 0.20 -6.45 20.02
C TYR A 76 -0.51 -6.90 21.32
N GLU A 77 -0.32 -8.15 21.76
CA GLU A 77 -0.85 -8.65 23.04
C GLU A 77 0.00 -8.17 24.20
N ARG A 78 1.33 -8.13 24.00
CA ARG A 78 2.30 -7.70 25.02
C ARG A 78 2.11 -6.23 25.39
N ASP A 79 1.90 -5.37 24.40
CA ASP A 79 1.67 -3.92 24.58
C ASP A 79 0.38 -3.63 25.37
N LYS A 80 -0.63 -4.49 25.21
CA LYS A 80 -1.82 -4.44 26.06
C LYS A 80 -1.53 -4.87 27.48
N MET A 81 -0.73 -5.93 27.70
CA MET A 81 -0.40 -6.41 29.05
C MET A 81 0.49 -5.43 29.83
N SER A 82 1.48 -4.80 29.17
CA SER A 82 2.31 -3.76 29.80
C SER A 82 1.54 -2.48 30.09
N ALA A 83 0.50 -2.14 29.32
CA ALA A 83 -0.39 -1.02 29.65
C ALA A 83 -1.31 -1.27 30.86
N ILE A 84 -1.50 -2.53 31.29
CA ILE A 84 -2.28 -2.89 32.50
C ILE A 84 -1.40 -3.07 33.75
N GLY A 85 -0.07 -2.93 33.63
CA GLY A 85 0.86 -3.02 34.77
C GLY A 85 0.85 -4.39 35.47
N LEU A 86 0.59 -5.47 34.73
CA LEU A 86 0.68 -6.84 35.23
C LEU A 86 2.03 -7.43 34.81
N ASP A 87 3.08 -6.94 35.46
CA ASP A 87 4.44 -7.49 35.42
C ASP A 87 4.76 -8.16 36.76
#